data_AF-A0A932FFZ7-F1
#
_entry.id   AF-A0A932FFZ7-F1
#
_cell.length_a   1.000
_cell.length_b   1.000
_cell.length_c   1.000
_cell.angle_alpha   90.00
_cell.angle_beta   90.00
_cell.angle_gamma   90.00
#
_symmetry.space_group_name_H-M   'P 1'
#
loop_
_entity.id
_entity.type
_entity.pdbx_description
1 polymer ?
#
loop_
_entity_poly.entity_id
_entity_poly.type
_entity_poly.pdbx_seq_one_letter_code
_entity_poly.pdbx_strand_id
1 'polypeptide(L)'
;MTKRTFTIFAILLIFYPALLTACNYLPAYTDSPITPQDGTSKPNTPAESTDTPEVTPIYEGCYFAWASQDLPELSKKFNDALQAINENATGRAYAYGENCVYTDGRATFGAMETDFSVEVRVADIKNEKALGEWMYKILQVIENLPPEEIQGGQPGMVQFKFVKSEIENLYLNVSLDEYRKQAQDLQGAELFRYFYNNP
;
A
#
# COMPACT_ATOMS: atom_id res chain seq x y z
N MET A 1 40.34 -31.21 -27.29
CA MET A 1 41.32 -30.13 -27.03
C MET A 1 41.53 -29.35 -28.31
N THR A 2 40.84 -28.22 -28.48
CA THR A 2 41.06 -27.33 -29.62
C THR A 2 40.96 -25.90 -29.13
N LYS A 3 42.14 -25.28 -28.96
CA LYS A 3 42.32 -23.86 -28.65
C LYS A 3 41.90 -23.03 -29.87
N ARG A 4 41.10 -21.99 -29.67
CA ARG A 4 41.13 -20.80 -30.53
C ARG A 4 40.94 -19.54 -29.68
N THR A 5 41.61 -18.50 -30.14
CA THR A 5 42.16 -17.38 -29.39
C THR A 5 41.75 -16.09 -30.11
N PHE A 6 41.73 -14.97 -29.38
CA PHE A 6 41.61 -13.58 -29.84
C PHE A 6 40.21 -13.16 -30.35
N THR A 7 39.65 -12.03 -29.91
CA THR A 7 40.15 -10.69 -30.24
C THR A 7 39.68 -9.63 -29.23
N ILE A 8 40.60 -8.73 -28.89
CA ILE A 8 40.44 -7.55 -28.04
C ILE A 8 39.66 -6.49 -28.80
N PHE A 9 38.54 -6.00 -28.26
CA PHE A 9 37.92 -4.75 -28.70
C PHE A 9 38.19 -3.66 -27.66
N ALA A 10 39.07 -2.74 -28.04
CA ALA A 10 39.23 -1.45 -27.40
C ALA A 10 38.10 -0.54 -27.85
N ILE A 11 37.29 -0.02 -26.92
CA ILE A 11 36.41 1.11 -27.16
C ILE A 11 36.57 2.09 -26.00
N LEU A 12 37.21 3.21 -26.31
CA LEU A 12 37.21 4.46 -25.56
C LEU A 12 35.76 4.90 -25.28
N LEU A 13 35.42 5.19 -24.02
CA LEU A 13 34.26 6.02 -23.69
C LEU A 13 34.66 7.10 -22.67
N ILE A 14 35.02 8.22 -23.28
CA ILE A 14 34.90 9.64 -22.91
C ILE A 14 34.25 9.93 -21.54
N PHE A 15 35.04 10.65 -20.72
CA PHE A 15 34.63 11.41 -19.53
C PHE A 15 33.45 12.34 -19.81
N TYR A 16 32.40 12.30 -18.97
CA TYR A 16 31.44 13.39 -18.83
C TYR A 16 31.40 13.88 -17.37
N PRO A 17 31.48 15.22 -17.15
CA PRO A 17 31.66 15.80 -15.83
C PRO A 17 30.38 15.85 -15.00
N ALA A 18 30.60 15.80 -13.68
CA ALA A 18 29.65 16.06 -12.63
C ALA A 18 28.98 17.43 -12.76
N LEU A 19 27.65 17.42 -12.80
CA LEU A 19 26.79 18.56 -12.51
C LEU A 19 25.51 17.95 -11.95
N LEU A 20 25.16 18.30 -10.71
CA LEU A 20 23.79 18.48 -10.21
C LEU A 20 23.86 18.69 -8.69
N THR A 21 24.15 19.93 -8.30
CA THR A 21 23.76 20.44 -6.98
C THR A 21 22.68 21.49 -7.22
N ALA A 22 21.43 21.07 -7.12
CA ALA A 22 20.30 21.99 -6.97
C ALA A 22 19.51 21.53 -5.73
N CYS A 23 19.76 22.19 -4.61
CA CYS A 23 18.88 22.15 -3.45
C CYS A 23 17.52 22.70 -3.89
N ASN A 24 16.51 21.84 -3.95
CA ASN A 24 15.14 22.30 -4.08
C ASN A 24 14.68 22.85 -2.72
N TYR A 25 14.41 24.15 -2.73
CA TYR A 25 13.70 24.88 -1.69
C TYR A 25 12.33 24.23 -1.45
N LEU A 26 12.03 23.91 -0.18
CA LEU A 26 10.65 23.65 0.23
C LEU A 26 9.93 25.01 0.40
N PRO A 27 8.73 25.21 -0.17
CA PRO A 27 7.93 26.39 0.11
C PRO A 27 7.44 26.33 1.56
N ALA A 28 7.58 27.45 2.27
CA ALA A 28 7.02 27.64 3.59
C ALA A 28 5.48 27.53 3.52
N TYR A 29 4.92 26.67 4.37
CA TYR A 29 3.49 26.53 4.58
C TYR A 29 2.96 27.84 5.19
N THR A 30 2.17 28.59 4.42
CA THR A 30 1.50 29.80 4.88
C THR A 30 0.21 29.41 5.59
N ASP A 31 0.22 29.61 6.91
CA ASP A 31 -0.97 29.51 7.76
C ASP A 31 -2.05 30.49 7.28
N SER A 32 -3.27 30.00 7.07
CA SER A 32 -4.40 30.85 6.70
C SER A 32 -4.96 31.54 7.96
N PRO A 33 -5.23 32.85 7.95
CA PRO A 33 -5.77 33.54 9.11
C PRO A 33 -7.24 33.17 9.32
N ILE A 34 -7.57 32.76 10.55
CA ILE A 34 -8.94 32.55 11.00
C ILE A 34 -9.60 33.93 11.18
N THR A 35 -10.65 34.19 10.42
CA THR A 35 -11.47 35.40 10.53
C THR A 35 -12.34 35.35 11.80
N PRO A 36 -12.24 36.31 12.73
CA PRO A 36 -13.17 36.41 13.85
C PRO A 36 -14.52 36.96 13.35
N GLN A 37 -15.62 36.22 13.56
CA GLN A 37 -16.95 36.80 13.42
C GLN A 37 -17.32 37.53 14.72
N ASP A 38 -17.39 38.85 14.60
CA ASP A 38 -17.94 39.76 15.58
C ASP A 38 -19.47 39.74 15.52
N GLY A 39 -20.11 39.38 16.64
CA GLY A 39 -21.56 39.32 16.81
C GLY A 39 -21.98 40.18 17.99
N THR A 40 -22.43 41.41 17.72
CA THR A 40 -22.94 42.35 18.72
C THR A 40 -24.46 42.40 18.75
N SER A 41 -25.08 42.01 19.87
CA SER A 41 -26.37 42.49 20.46
C SER A 41 -26.81 41.50 21.53
N LYS A 42 -27.38 41.81 22.71
CA LYS A 42 -27.98 42.99 23.36
C LYS A 42 -28.09 42.62 24.87
N PRO A 43 -28.09 43.55 25.85
CA PRO A 43 -28.16 43.15 27.26
C PRO A 43 -29.60 42.88 27.69
N ASN A 44 -29.90 41.62 28.02
CA ASN A 44 -31.06 41.24 28.82
C ASN A 44 -30.53 40.73 30.15
N THR A 45 -30.88 41.39 31.25
CA THR A 45 -30.59 40.96 32.63
C THR A 45 -31.49 39.77 33.00
N PRO A 46 -30.95 38.58 33.27
CA PRO A 46 -31.70 37.47 33.84
C PRO A 46 -31.42 37.35 35.35
N ALA A 47 -32.44 36.88 36.07
CA ALA A 47 -32.40 36.60 37.50
C ALA A 47 -31.26 35.66 37.89
N GLU A 48 -30.67 35.91 39.06
CA GLU A 48 -29.62 35.11 39.70
C GLU A 48 -30.13 33.69 39.97
N SER A 49 -29.94 32.82 38.98
CA SER A 49 -30.02 31.38 39.14
C SER A 49 -28.68 30.90 39.65
N THR A 50 -28.69 30.06 40.68
CA THR A 50 -27.49 29.39 41.18
C THR A 50 -27.03 28.39 40.12
N ASP A 51 -26.19 28.87 39.20
CA ASP A 51 -25.53 28.06 38.18
C ASP A 51 -24.64 27.04 38.87
N THR A 52 -25.14 25.81 38.97
CA THR A 52 -24.26 24.66 39.08
C THR A 52 -23.49 24.61 37.77
N PRO A 53 -22.15 24.65 37.76
CA PRO A 53 -21.40 24.57 36.52
C PRO A 53 -21.79 23.29 35.80
N GLU A 54 -22.52 23.44 34.69
CA GLU A 54 -22.77 22.36 33.76
C GLU A 54 -21.40 22.01 33.18
N VAL A 55 -20.82 20.92 33.68
CA VAL A 55 -19.60 20.35 33.10
C VAL A 55 -20.03 19.85 31.72
N THR A 56 -19.88 20.69 30.70
CA THR A 56 -20.03 20.26 29.32
C THR A 56 -19.02 19.13 29.15
N PRO A 57 -19.43 17.90 28.80
CA PRO A 57 -18.48 16.84 28.54
C PRO A 57 -17.52 17.35 27.47
N ILE A 58 -16.25 17.47 27.83
CA ILE A 58 -15.20 17.80 26.88
C ILE A 58 -15.25 16.68 25.85
N TYR A 59 -15.44 17.03 24.59
CA TYR A 59 -15.35 16.06 23.52
C TYR A 59 -13.93 15.50 23.51
N GLU A 60 -13.73 14.35 24.14
CA GLU A 60 -12.48 13.57 24.10
C GLU A 60 -12.37 12.82 22.76
N GLY A 61 -12.75 13.48 21.67
CA GLY A 61 -12.65 12.91 20.34
C GLY A 61 -11.24 12.41 20.05
N CYS A 62 -11.15 11.45 19.16
CA CYS A 62 -9.86 11.02 18.63
C CYS A 62 -9.53 11.75 17.33
N TYR A 63 -8.24 11.80 17.01
CA TYR A 63 -7.80 12.08 15.65
C TYR A 63 -7.55 10.78 14.91
N PHE A 64 -7.88 10.75 13.61
CA PHE A 64 -7.68 9.58 12.76
C PHE A 64 -6.31 9.64 12.10
N ALA A 65 -5.60 8.51 12.11
CA ALA A 65 -4.31 8.35 11.45
C ALA A 65 -4.25 7.00 10.73
N TRP A 66 -3.88 7.01 9.45
CA TRP A 66 -3.67 5.79 8.68
C TRP A 66 -2.68 4.84 9.36
N ALA A 67 -3.02 3.57 9.38
CA ALA A 67 -2.26 2.52 10.02
C ALA A 67 -2.45 1.19 9.30
N SER A 68 -1.55 0.25 9.58
CA SER A 68 -1.65 -1.13 9.15
C SER A 68 -1.47 -2.05 10.34
N GLN A 69 -2.20 -3.16 10.37
CA GLN A 69 -2.04 -4.22 11.35
C GLN A 69 -1.81 -5.55 10.64
N ASP A 70 -0.75 -6.26 11.02
CA ASP A 70 -0.51 -7.60 10.49
C ASP A 70 -1.65 -8.55 10.90
N LEU A 71 -2.01 -9.46 9.99
CA LEU A 71 -2.98 -10.51 10.23
C LEU A 71 -2.23 -11.85 10.27
N PRO A 72 -1.66 -12.27 11.41
CA PRO A 72 -0.69 -13.37 11.44
C PRO A 72 -1.31 -14.72 11.05
N GLU A 73 -2.54 -15.01 11.48
CA GLU A 73 -3.22 -16.26 11.12
C GLU A 73 -3.55 -16.31 9.62
N LEU A 74 -4.11 -15.22 9.08
CA LEU A 74 -4.41 -15.12 7.63
C LEU A 74 -3.12 -15.12 6.80
N SER A 75 -2.08 -14.42 7.26
CA SER A 75 -0.76 -14.40 6.63
C SER A 75 -0.16 -15.80 6.55
N LYS A 76 -0.25 -16.57 7.65
CA LYS A 76 0.24 -17.95 7.66
C LYS A 76 -0.50 -18.79 6.63
N LYS A 77 -1.83 -18.76 6.64
CA LYS A 77 -2.67 -19.52 5.71
C LYS A 77 -2.41 -19.15 4.25
N PHE A 78 -2.32 -17.85 3.97
CA PHE A 78 -2.01 -17.33 2.66
C PHE A 78 -0.61 -17.78 2.20
N ASN A 79 0.40 -17.62 3.05
CA ASN A 79 1.76 -18.08 2.76
C ASN A 79 1.84 -19.59 2.51
N ASP A 80 1.15 -20.40 3.33
CA ASP A 80 1.09 -21.86 3.15
C ASP A 80 0.48 -22.22 1.78
N ALA A 81 -0.59 -21.52 1.37
CA ALA A 81 -1.21 -21.72 0.06
C ALA A 81 -0.29 -21.28 -1.11
N LEU A 82 0.48 -20.20 -0.94
CA LEU A 82 1.49 -19.78 -1.90
C LEU A 82 2.64 -20.80 -2.01
N GLN A 83 3.12 -21.32 -0.89
CA GLN A 83 4.19 -22.31 -0.88
C GLN A 83 3.76 -23.64 -1.53
N ALA A 84 2.48 -23.99 -1.46
CA ALA A 84 1.93 -25.15 -2.15
C ALA A 84 1.99 -25.02 -3.69
N ILE A 85 1.94 -23.81 -4.24
CA ILE A 85 2.09 -23.57 -5.69
C ILE A 85 3.55 -23.26 -6.10
N ASN A 86 4.35 -22.70 -5.20
CA ASN A 86 5.76 -22.37 -5.39
C ASN A 86 6.46 -22.23 -4.04
N GLU A 87 7.35 -23.16 -3.70
CA GLU A 87 8.12 -23.13 -2.44
C GLU A 87 8.97 -21.85 -2.26
N ASN A 88 9.26 -21.13 -3.35
CA ASN A 88 10.02 -19.88 -3.33
C ASN A 88 9.13 -18.63 -3.38
N ALA A 89 7.81 -18.78 -3.26
CA ALA A 89 6.89 -17.67 -3.08
C ALA A 89 6.61 -17.45 -1.59
N THR A 90 6.54 -16.20 -1.19
CA THR A 90 6.16 -15.81 0.18
C THR A 90 5.08 -14.75 0.12
N GLY A 91 4.18 -14.76 1.09
CA GLY A 91 3.15 -13.73 1.19
C GLY A 91 2.77 -13.41 2.62
N ARG A 92 2.19 -12.23 2.81
CA ARG A 92 1.54 -11.82 4.06
C ARG A 92 0.27 -11.04 3.75
N ALA A 93 -0.65 -11.07 4.69
CA ALA A 93 -1.88 -10.31 4.69
C ALA A 93 -1.87 -9.31 5.86
N TYR A 94 -2.37 -8.10 5.63
CA TYR A 94 -2.47 -7.07 6.66
C TYR A 94 -3.76 -6.27 6.47
N ALA A 95 -4.35 -5.81 7.56
CA ALA A 95 -5.46 -4.89 7.50
C ALA A 95 -4.91 -3.46 7.32
N TYR A 96 -5.48 -2.72 6.39
CA TYR A 96 -5.21 -1.29 6.18
C TYR A 96 -6.43 -0.47 6.62
N GLY A 97 -6.21 0.61 7.35
CA GLY A 97 -7.30 1.40 7.93
C GLY A 97 -6.79 2.53 8.81
N GLU A 98 -7.59 2.93 9.79
CA GLU A 98 -7.30 4.10 10.62
C GLU A 98 -7.22 3.74 12.10
N ASN A 99 -6.22 4.29 12.78
CA ASN A 99 -6.19 4.41 14.23
C ASN A 99 -6.96 5.67 14.65
N CYS A 100 -7.99 5.50 15.47
CA CYS A 100 -8.62 6.55 16.26
C CYS A 100 -7.78 6.74 17.53
N VAL A 101 -6.92 7.75 17.54
CA VAL A 101 -5.95 8.04 18.62
C VAL A 101 -6.50 9.11 19.58
N TYR A 102 -6.59 8.77 20.86
CA TYR A 102 -7.11 9.62 21.93
C TYR A 102 -6.02 10.50 22.54
N THR A 103 -6.42 11.54 23.27
CA THR A 103 -5.51 12.49 23.94
C THR A 103 -4.65 11.85 25.02
N ASP A 104 -5.07 10.72 25.59
CA ASP A 104 -4.33 9.93 26.56
C ASP A 104 -3.34 8.93 25.91
N GLY A 105 -3.24 8.93 24.58
CA GLY A 105 -2.34 8.08 23.81
C GLY A 105 -2.87 6.68 23.51
N ARG A 106 -4.06 6.30 24.00
CA ARG A 106 -4.72 5.06 23.54
C ARG A 106 -5.10 5.18 22.07
N ALA A 107 -5.22 4.05 21.40
CA ALA A 107 -5.73 3.99 20.03
C ALA A 107 -6.67 2.80 19.85
N THR A 108 -7.66 2.95 18.97
CA THR A 108 -8.47 1.84 18.46
C THR A 108 -8.32 1.80 16.95
N PHE A 109 -8.24 0.60 16.36
CA PHE A 109 -8.04 0.41 14.94
C PHE A 109 -9.34 0.00 14.25
N GLY A 110 -9.69 0.69 13.17
CA GLY A 110 -10.76 0.31 12.25
C GLY A 110 -10.19 -0.11 10.91
N ALA A 111 -10.30 -1.40 10.58
CA ALA A 111 -9.91 -1.91 9.26
C ALA A 111 -10.86 -1.39 8.18
N MET A 112 -10.30 -0.87 7.09
CA MET A 112 -11.04 -0.45 5.89
C MET A 112 -10.96 -1.51 4.80
N GLU A 113 -9.80 -2.16 4.68
CA GLU A 113 -9.54 -3.25 3.74
C GLU A 113 -8.49 -4.23 4.26
N THR A 114 -8.35 -5.35 3.54
CA THR A 114 -7.25 -6.29 3.71
C THR A 114 -6.40 -6.29 2.45
N ASP A 115 -5.13 -6.02 2.65
CA ASP A 115 -4.13 -6.02 1.59
C ASP A 115 -3.20 -7.22 1.71
N PHE A 116 -2.59 -7.56 0.59
CA PHE A 116 -1.64 -8.66 0.47
C PHE A 116 -0.32 -8.15 -0.09
N SER A 117 0.80 -8.59 0.46
CA SER A 117 2.10 -8.43 -0.20
C SER A 117 2.66 -9.79 -0.55
N VAL A 118 3.15 -9.94 -1.78
CA VAL A 118 3.64 -11.20 -2.32
C VAL A 118 5.02 -10.99 -2.94
N GLU A 119 5.96 -11.86 -2.58
CA GLU A 119 7.27 -11.94 -3.22
C GLU A 119 7.40 -13.27 -3.95
N VAL A 120 7.84 -13.22 -5.21
CA VAL A 120 8.03 -14.42 -6.06
C VAL A 120 9.38 -14.36 -6.74
N ARG A 121 10.21 -15.39 -6.54
CA ARG A 121 11.45 -15.54 -7.33
C ARG A 121 11.13 -15.93 -8.77
N VAL A 122 11.70 -15.20 -9.74
CA VAL A 122 11.50 -15.41 -11.18
C VAL A 122 12.82 -15.46 -11.92
N ALA A 123 12.87 -16.22 -13.01
CA ALA A 123 14.08 -16.32 -13.83
C ALA A 123 14.35 -15.04 -14.67
N ASP A 124 13.27 -14.37 -15.09
CA ASP A 124 13.34 -13.17 -15.93
C ASP A 124 12.15 -12.24 -15.65
N ILE A 125 12.44 -11.02 -15.20
CA ILE A 125 11.43 -9.98 -14.96
C ILE A 125 10.88 -9.37 -16.26
N LYS A 126 11.43 -9.73 -17.42
CA LYS A 126 10.91 -9.31 -18.74
C LYS A 126 9.97 -10.34 -19.36
N ASN A 127 9.84 -11.51 -18.75
CA ASN A 127 8.95 -12.56 -19.24
C ASN A 127 7.51 -12.32 -18.76
N GLU A 128 6.85 -11.34 -19.38
CA GLU A 128 5.49 -10.89 -19.03
C GLU A 128 4.48 -12.04 -18.96
N LYS A 129 4.61 -13.06 -19.85
CA LYS A 129 3.75 -14.23 -19.78
C LYS A 129 3.94 -14.95 -18.45
N ALA A 130 5.18 -15.29 -18.09
CA ALA A 130 5.45 -15.98 -16.82
C ALA A 130 5.03 -15.14 -15.60
N LEU A 131 5.24 -13.83 -15.63
CA LEU A 131 4.81 -12.94 -14.55
C LEU A 131 3.29 -12.95 -14.37
N GLY A 132 2.54 -12.83 -15.46
CA GLY A 132 1.08 -12.85 -15.38
C GLY A 132 0.47 -14.21 -15.06
N GLU A 133 1.13 -15.32 -15.42
CA GLU A 133 0.75 -16.66 -14.93
C GLU A 133 0.91 -16.77 -13.40
N TRP A 134 1.96 -16.16 -12.84
CA TRP A 134 2.11 -16.07 -11.38
C TRP A 134 1.03 -15.21 -10.76
N MET A 135 0.77 -14.02 -11.30
CA MET A 135 -0.31 -13.14 -10.83
C MET A 135 -1.64 -13.88 -10.82
N TYR A 136 -1.98 -14.56 -11.91
CA TYR A 136 -3.23 -15.31 -12.03
C TYR A 136 -3.36 -16.35 -10.91
N LYS A 137 -2.37 -17.23 -10.73
CA LYS A 137 -2.41 -18.26 -9.69
C LYS A 137 -2.55 -17.68 -8.28
N ILE A 138 -1.84 -16.58 -8.01
CA ILE A 138 -1.82 -15.93 -6.69
C ILE A 138 -3.16 -15.24 -6.42
N LEU A 139 -3.73 -14.55 -7.41
CA LEU A 139 -5.06 -13.95 -7.30
C LEU A 139 -6.13 -15.02 -7.09
N GLN A 140 -6.00 -16.18 -7.75
CA GLN A 140 -6.88 -17.32 -7.47
C GLN A 140 -6.72 -17.86 -6.04
N VAL A 141 -5.53 -17.83 -5.44
CA VAL A 141 -5.37 -18.17 -4.02
C VAL A 141 -6.15 -17.18 -3.14
N ILE A 142 -6.09 -15.88 -3.44
CA ILE A 142 -6.77 -14.84 -2.67
C ILE A 142 -8.30 -14.95 -2.80
N GLU A 143 -8.82 -15.17 -4.00
CA GLU A 143 -10.27 -15.36 -4.23
C GLU A 143 -10.83 -16.61 -3.51
N ASN A 144 -9.97 -17.56 -3.13
CA ASN A 144 -10.35 -18.76 -2.39
C ASN A 144 -10.18 -18.62 -0.87
N LEU A 145 -9.72 -17.47 -0.35
CA LEU A 145 -9.70 -17.22 1.09
C LEU A 145 -11.14 -17.05 1.62
N PRO A 146 -11.44 -17.52 2.84
CA PRO A 146 -12.78 -17.35 3.40
C PRO A 146 -13.12 -15.86 3.59
N PRO A 147 -14.24 -15.37 3.06
CA PRO A 147 -14.60 -13.96 3.16
C PRO A 147 -14.69 -13.44 4.60
N GLU A 148 -15.03 -14.29 5.57
CA GLU A 148 -15.10 -13.95 6.99
C GLU A 148 -13.73 -13.68 7.65
N GLU A 149 -12.64 -14.12 7.02
CA GLU A 149 -11.27 -13.84 7.47
C GLU A 149 -10.73 -12.53 6.88
N ILE A 150 -11.41 -11.98 5.86
CA ILE A 150 -11.05 -10.71 5.22
C ILE A 150 -11.63 -9.55 6.03
N GLN A 151 -10.76 -8.70 6.56
CA GLN A 151 -11.16 -7.52 7.32
C GLN A 151 -11.41 -6.32 6.41
N GLY A 152 -12.32 -5.44 6.85
CA GLY A 152 -12.68 -4.24 6.11
C GLY A 152 -13.83 -4.45 5.13
N GLY A 153 -14.42 -3.34 4.67
CA GLY A 153 -15.53 -3.35 3.72
C GLY A 153 -15.09 -3.11 2.27
N GLN A 154 -13.85 -2.67 2.06
CA GLN A 154 -13.29 -2.39 0.75
C GLN A 154 -12.46 -3.58 0.23
N PRO A 155 -12.38 -3.79 -1.10
CA PRO A 155 -11.71 -4.95 -1.69
C PRO A 155 -10.23 -5.13 -1.38
N GLY A 156 -9.48 -4.07 -1.08
CA GLY A 156 -8.03 -4.11 -0.87
C GLY A 156 -7.21 -4.26 -2.15
N MET A 157 -5.90 -4.42 -1.98
CA MET A 157 -4.94 -4.60 -3.06
C MET A 157 -3.93 -5.72 -2.82
N VAL A 158 -3.26 -6.13 -3.90
CA VAL A 158 -2.13 -7.05 -3.87
C VAL A 158 -0.91 -6.35 -4.42
N GLN A 159 0.13 -6.22 -3.59
CA GLN A 159 1.44 -5.80 -4.03
C GLN A 159 2.28 -7.01 -4.40
N PHE A 160 2.58 -7.15 -5.69
CA PHE A 160 3.53 -8.12 -6.21
C PHE A 160 4.94 -7.55 -6.23
N LYS A 161 5.90 -8.36 -5.81
CA LYS A 161 7.34 -8.15 -5.96
C LYS A 161 7.94 -9.37 -6.66
N PHE A 162 8.27 -9.23 -7.94
CA PHE A 162 8.99 -10.25 -8.69
C PHE A 162 10.49 -10.04 -8.53
N VAL A 163 11.21 -11.08 -8.10
CA VAL A 163 12.64 -11.00 -7.77
C VAL A 163 13.44 -11.93 -8.65
N LYS A 164 14.33 -11.38 -9.48
CA LYS A 164 15.35 -12.17 -10.19
C LYS A 164 16.67 -12.17 -9.44
N SER A 165 17.05 -11.03 -8.88
CA SER A 165 18.20 -10.87 -7.99
C SER A 165 17.94 -9.74 -6.99
N GLU A 166 18.86 -9.50 -6.06
CA GLU A 166 18.72 -8.45 -5.04
C GLU A 166 18.52 -7.05 -5.65
N ILE A 167 19.12 -6.80 -6.81
CA ILE A 167 19.07 -5.50 -7.51
C ILE A 167 18.12 -5.47 -8.71
N GLU A 168 17.63 -6.64 -9.15
CA GLU A 168 16.75 -6.77 -10.30
C GLU A 168 15.40 -7.31 -9.84
N ASN A 169 14.50 -6.38 -9.57
CA ASN A 169 13.15 -6.61 -9.07
C ASN A 169 12.12 -5.76 -9.83
N LEU A 170 10.87 -6.20 -9.79
CA LEU A 170 9.73 -5.50 -10.37
C LEU A 170 8.59 -5.48 -9.35
N TYR A 171 8.04 -4.29 -9.11
CA TYR A 171 6.87 -4.09 -8.25
C TYR A 171 5.64 -3.82 -9.12
N LEU A 172 4.51 -4.37 -8.70
CA LEU A 172 3.23 -4.16 -9.36
C LEU A 172 2.11 -4.21 -8.32
N ASN A 173 1.24 -3.21 -8.31
CA ASN A 173 0.04 -3.23 -7.48
C ASN A 173 -1.15 -3.71 -8.33
N VAL A 174 -2.02 -4.51 -7.72
CA VAL A 174 -3.24 -5.01 -8.32
C VAL A 174 -4.39 -4.68 -7.40
N SER A 175 -5.29 -3.81 -7.85
CA SER A 175 -6.58 -3.60 -7.18
C SER A 175 -7.42 -4.87 -7.29
N LEU A 176 -7.87 -5.41 -6.16
CA LEU A 176 -8.74 -6.60 -6.16
C LEU A 176 -10.13 -6.27 -6.72
N ASP A 177 -10.59 -5.03 -6.56
CA ASP A 177 -11.84 -4.56 -7.17
C ASP A 177 -11.75 -4.57 -8.70
N GLU A 178 -10.66 -4.02 -9.23
CA GLU A 178 -10.44 -3.94 -10.67
C GLU A 178 -10.22 -5.33 -11.28
N TYR A 179 -9.46 -6.18 -10.59
CA TYR A 179 -9.29 -7.57 -11.00
C TYR A 179 -10.63 -8.27 -11.18
N ARG A 180 -11.50 -8.24 -10.15
CA ARG A 180 -12.81 -8.89 -10.17
C ARG A 180 -13.74 -8.33 -11.24
N LYS A 181 -13.68 -7.03 -11.51
CA LYS A 181 -14.59 -6.37 -12.46
C LYS A 181 -14.15 -6.48 -13.92
N GLN A 182 -12.84 -6.47 -14.18
CA GLN A 182 -12.31 -6.20 -15.52
C GLN A 182 -11.25 -7.19 -16.00
N ALA A 183 -10.53 -7.84 -15.08
CA ALA A 183 -9.36 -8.64 -15.43
C ALA A 183 -9.44 -10.11 -14.96
N GLN A 184 -10.57 -10.56 -14.41
CA GLN A 184 -10.72 -11.91 -13.85
C GLN A 184 -10.53 -13.01 -14.90
N ASP A 185 -10.94 -12.73 -16.14
CA ASP A 185 -10.80 -13.65 -17.28
C ASP A 185 -9.44 -13.53 -18.00
N LEU A 186 -8.62 -12.54 -17.64
CA LEU A 186 -7.29 -12.35 -18.25
C LEU A 186 -6.26 -13.28 -17.61
N GLN A 187 -5.31 -13.74 -18.42
CA GLN A 187 -4.22 -14.61 -17.98
C GLN A 187 -2.90 -14.27 -18.67
N GLY A 188 -1.80 -14.81 -18.14
CA GLY A 188 -0.47 -14.67 -18.74
C GLY A 188 -0.12 -13.21 -19.05
N ALA A 189 0.44 -12.97 -20.24
CA ALA A 189 0.94 -11.63 -20.58
C ALA A 189 -0.16 -10.57 -20.63
N GLU A 190 -1.41 -10.93 -20.90
CA GLU A 190 -2.52 -9.98 -20.95
C GLU A 190 -2.87 -9.45 -19.56
N LEU A 191 -2.98 -10.34 -18.58
CA LEU A 191 -3.20 -9.94 -17.18
C LEU A 191 -2.06 -9.07 -16.65
N PHE A 192 -0.81 -9.45 -16.95
CA PHE A 192 0.35 -8.66 -16.54
C PHE A 192 0.30 -7.25 -17.15
N ARG A 193 0.11 -7.15 -18.47
CA ARG A 193 0.07 -5.86 -19.17
C ARG A 193 -1.09 -4.98 -18.73
N TYR A 194 -2.23 -5.58 -18.38
CA TYR A 194 -3.39 -4.85 -17.90
C TYR A 194 -3.02 -3.98 -16.70
N PHE A 195 -2.40 -4.56 -15.67
CA PHE A 195 -2.00 -3.82 -14.47
C PHE A 195 -0.69 -3.05 -14.64
N TYR A 196 0.27 -3.58 -15.42
CA TYR A 196 1.56 -2.89 -15.61
C TYR A 196 1.43 -1.55 -16.36
N ASN A 197 0.49 -1.47 -17.30
CA ASN A 197 0.25 -0.25 -18.07
C ASN A 197 -0.76 0.69 -17.41
N ASN A 198 -1.46 0.23 -16.38
CA ASN A 198 -2.46 1.00 -15.62
C ASN A 198 -2.16 0.86 -14.11
N PRO A 199 -1.03 1.40 -13.63
CA PRO A 199 -0.57 1.23 -12.26
C PRO A 199 -1.37 2.03 -11.23
#